data_AF-A0A6N7DV10-F1
#
_entry.id   AF-A0A6N7DV10-F1
#
_cell.length_a   1.000
_cell.length_b   1.000
_cell.length_c   1.000
_cell.angle_alpha   90.00
_cell.angle_beta   90.00
_cell.angle_gamma   90.00
#
_symmetry.space_group_name_H-M   'P 1'
#
loop_
_entity.id
_entity.type
_entity.pdbx_description
1 polymer ?
#
loop_
_entity_poly.entity_id
_entity_poly.type
_entity_poly.pdbx_seq_one_letter_code
_entity_poly.pdbx_strand_id
1 'polypeptide(L)'
;MTNKTDKPQWLINMLSILAAMFGLIAFGLFLPALLVVFGLNEVKPGATEFNVAITWGVPLVIFANLLSLLVLKGSTSVMRGMVQKLGFLLTLIADACIVLIVAMRFF
;
A
#
# COMPACT_ATOMS: atom_id res chain seq x y z
N MET A 1 36.79 7.79 -2.87
CA MET A 1 35.39 8.16 -3.17
C MET A 1 34.74 6.99 -3.88
N THR A 2 33.87 6.24 -3.19
CA THR A 2 33.13 5.13 -3.81
C THR A 2 32.15 5.69 -4.82
N ASN A 3 32.27 5.24 -6.08
CA ASN A 3 31.32 5.49 -7.16
C ASN A 3 29.88 5.21 -6.68
N LYS A 4 29.17 6.26 -6.26
CA LYS A 4 27.71 6.21 -6.18
C LYS A 4 27.24 6.28 -7.61
N THR A 5 27.00 5.13 -8.21
CA THR A 5 26.19 5.05 -9.41
C THR A 5 24.81 5.56 -9.00
N ASP A 6 24.58 6.86 -9.15
CA ASP A 6 23.30 7.48 -8.89
C ASP A 6 22.28 6.75 -9.75
N LYS A 7 21.38 5.98 -9.09
CA LYS A 7 20.26 5.38 -9.80
C LYS A 7 19.48 6.54 -10.42
N PRO A 8 19.09 6.44 -11.70
CA PRO A 8 18.54 7.57 -12.39
C PRO A 8 17.24 8.04 -11.72
N GLN A 9 17.10 9.36 -11.52
CA GLN A 9 15.96 9.99 -10.85
C GLN A 9 14.61 9.55 -11.45
N TRP A 10 14.57 9.33 -12.78
CA TRP A 10 13.36 8.88 -13.48
C TRP A 10 12.89 7.49 -12.99
N LEU A 11 13.82 6.58 -12.66
CA LEU A 11 13.50 5.25 -12.17
C LEU A 11 12.91 5.31 -10.75
N ILE A 12 13.49 6.15 -9.90
CA ILE A 12 12.99 6.40 -8.53
C ILE A 12 11.57 6.98 -8.59
N ASN A 13 11.33 7.94 -9.50
CA ASN A 13 10.01 8.53 -9.71
C ASN A 13 9.00 7.49 -10.24
N MET A 14 9.39 6.69 -11.23
CA MET A 14 8.53 5.66 -11.81
C MET A 14 8.12 4.61 -10.76
N LEU A 15 9.07 4.13 -9.96
CA LEU A 15 8.79 3.19 -8.86
C LEU A 15 7.90 3.81 -7.78
N SER A 16 8.10 5.11 -7.48
CA SER A 16 7.25 5.82 -6.51
C SER A 16 5.82 5.98 -6.99
N ILE A 17 5.62 6.29 -8.28
CA ILE A 17 4.30 6.36 -8.90
C ILE A 17 3.62 4.99 -8.86
N LEU A 18 4.34 3.93 -9.23
CA LEU A 18 3.81 2.56 -9.17
C LEU A 18 3.42 2.18 -7.73
N ALA A 19 4.27 2.45 -6.74
CA ALA A 19 3.95 2.19 -5.34
C ALA A 19 2.68 2.94 -4.89
N ALA A 20 2.55 4.21 -5.27
CA ALA A 20 1.34 4.99 -4.96
C ALA A 20 0.10 4.44 -5.66
N MET A 21 0.19 4.04 -6.93
CA MET A 21 -0.91 3.45 -7.69
C MET A 21 -1.39 2.14 -7.05
N PHE A 22 -0.46 1.22 -6.72
CA PHE A 22 -0.82 -0.04 -6.08
C PHE A 22 -1.40 0.17 -4.67
N GLY A 23 -0.86 1.11 -3.90
CA GLY A 23 -1.42 1.49 -2.60
C GLY A 23 -2.85 2.02 -2.72
N LEU A 24 -3.14 2.84 -3.73
CA LEU A 24 -4.46 3.44 -3.95
C LEU A 24 -5.48 2.39 -4.42
N ILE A 25 -5.09 1.48 -5.31
CA ILE A 25 -5.93 0.36 -5.73
C ILE A 25 -6.22 -0.56 -4.54
N ALA A 26 -5.21 -0.90 -3.74
CA ALA A 26 -5.39 -1.73 -2.56
C ALA A 26 -6.33 -1.08 -1.54
N PHE A 27 -6.17 0.23 -1.28
CA PHE A 27 -7.08 0.99 -0.45
C PHE A 27 -8.53 0.93 -0.96
N GLY A 28 -8.75 1.07 -2.26
CA GLY A 28 -10.07 0.92 -2.88
C GLY A 28 -10.68 -0.47 -2.66
N LEU A 29 -9.86 -1.53 -2.69
CA LEU A 29 -10.29 -2.91 -2.41
C LEU A 29 -10.61 -3.14 -0.92
N PHE A 30 -9.99 -2.38 -0.02
CA PHE A 30 -10.28 -2.45 1.41
C PHE A 30 -11.48 -1.61 1.83
N LEU A 31 -11.83 -0.57 1.06
CA LEU A 31 -12.92 0.34 1.42
C LEU A 31 -14.23 -0.38 1.75
N PRO A 32 -14.71 -1.36 0.95
CA PRO A 32 -15.93 -2.10 1.27
C PRO A 32 -15.81 -2.89 2.59
N ALA A 33 -14.67 -3.56 2.80
CA ALA A 33 -14.41 -4.31 4.03
C ALA A 33 -14.33 -3.37 5.26
N LEU A 34 -13.76 -2.18 5.11
CA LEU A 34 -13.73 -1.16 6.17
C LEU A 34 -15.14 -0.66 6.52
N LEU A 35 -15.99 -0.40 5.52
CA LEU A 35 -17.38 0.03 5.77
C LEU A 35 -18.16 -1.01 6.58
N VAL A 36 -17.91 -2.29 6.33
CA VAL A 36 -18.48 -3.38 7.12
C VAL A 36 -17.91 -3.42 8.54
N VAL A 37 -16.59 -3.25 8.70
CA VAL A 37 -15.93 -3.17 10.02
C VAL A 37 -16.46 -2.02 10.88
N PHE A 38 -16.76 -0.87 10.28
CA PHE A 38 -17.33 0.29 10.99
C PHE A 38 -18.84 0.18 11.24
N GLY A 39 -19.48 -0.92 10.87
CA GLY A 39 -20.92 -1.11 11.03
C GLY A 39 -21.78 -0.19 10.15
N LEU A 40 -21.18 0.41 9.12
CA LEU A 40 -21.86 1.27 8.15
C LEU A 40 -22.55 0.46 7.03
N ASN A 41 -22.28 -0.84 6.95
CA ASN A 41 -22.90 -1.78 6.01
C ASN A 41 -23.22 -3.12 6.71
N GLU A 42 -24.34 -3.75 6.37
CA GLU A 42 -24.77 -5.01 7.00
C GLU A 42 -23.86 -6.18 6.58
N VAL A 43 -23.26 -6.86 7.57
CA VAL A 43 -22.35 -7.99 7.35
C VAL A 43 -23.15 -9.20 6.87
N LYS A 44 -22.96 -9.63 5.62
CA LYS A 44 -23.41 -10.97 5.19
C LYS A 44 -22.36 -12.02 5.61
N PRO A 45 -22.75 -13.17 6.18
CA PRO A 45 -21.81 -14.25 6.48
C PRO A 45 -21.04 -14.66 5.22
N GLY A 46 -19.71 -14.70 5.30
CA GLY A 46 -18.85 -14.96 4.13
C GLY A 46 -18.73 -13.79 3.15
N ALA A 47 -19.01 -12.56 3.61
CA ALA A 47 -19.03 -11.34 2.80
C ALA A 47 -17.86 -11.29 1.82
N THR A 48 -18.23 -11.33 0.53
CA THR A 48 -17.34 -11.34 -0.63
C THR A 48 -16.31 -10.20 -0.55
N GLU A 49 -16.68 -9.09 0.10
CA GLU A 49 -15.86 -7.92 0.36
C GLU A 49 -14.57 -8.26 1.12
N PHE A 50 -14.64 -9.08 2.17
CA PHE A 50 -13.45 -9.52 2.91
C PHE A 50 -12.60 -10.50 2.12
N ASN A 51 -13.22 -11.38 1.34
CA ASN A 51 -12.48 -12.31 0.50
C ASN A 51 -11.76 -11.59 -0.64
N VAL A 52 -12.38 -10.58 -1.26
CA VAL A 52 -11.77 -9.75 -2.29
C VAL A 52 -10.63 -8.91 -1.71
N ALA A 53 -10.86 -8.27 -0.56
CA ALA A 53 -9.84 -7.54 0.18
C ALA A 53 -8.61 -8.41 0.48
N ILE A 54 -8.81 -9.63 0.99
CA ILE A 54 -7.69 -10.51 1.36
C ILE A 54 -7.01 -11.11 0.12
N THR A 55 -7.78 -11.57 -0.85
CA THR A 55 -7.23 -12.27 -2.04
C THR A 55 -6.46 -11.31 -2.95
N TRP A 56 -6.94 -10.08 -3.11
CA TRP A 56 -6.39 -9.11 -4.06
C TRP A 56 -5.72 -7.92 -3.38
N GLY A 57 -6.34 -7.37 -2.33
CA GLY A 57 -5.82 -6.21 -1.64
C GLY A 57 -4.52 -6.50 -0.89
N VAL A 58 -4.43 -7.60 -0.14
CA VAL A 58 -3.23 -7.94 0.65
C VAL A 58 -1.99 -8.12 -0.23
N PRO A 59 -2.00 -8.92 -1.32
CA PRO A 59 -0.86 -9.00 -2.22
C PRO A 59 -0.45 -7.66 -2.83
N LEU A 60 -1.42 -6.80 -3.17
CA LEU A 60 -1.15 -5.49 -3.75
C LEU A 60 -0.45 -4.55 -2.77
N VAL A 61 -0.82 -4.56 -1.49
CA VAL A 61 -0.11 -3.78 -0.47
C VAL A 61 1.30 -4.30 -0.23
N ILE A 62 1.46 -5.63 -0.13
CA ILE A 62 2.79 -6.24 0.03
C ILE A 62 3.69 -5.81 -1.14
N PHE A 63 3.17 -5.84 -2.37
CA PHE A 63 3.90 -5.41 -3.55
C PHE A 63 4.22 -3.91 -3.52
N ALA A 64 3.26 -3.06 -3.16
CA ALA A 64 3.47 -1.63 -2.99
C ALA A 64 4.55 -1.31 -1.94
N ASN A 65 4.56 -2.05 -0.82
CA ASN A 65 5.57 -1.94 0.23
C ASN A 65 6.96 -2.36 -0.25
N LEU A 66 7.07 -3.46 -1.00
CA LEU A 66 8.33 -3.89 -1.61
C LEU A 66 8.88 -2.83 -2.57
N LEU A 67 8.02 -2.24 -3.41
CA LEU A 67 8.42 -1.12 -4.28
C LEU A 67 8.89 0.08 -3.46
N SER A 68 8.16 0.45 -2.41
CA SER A 68 8.51 1.56 -1.52
C SER A 68 9.87 1.36 -0.84
N LEU A 69 10.16 0.13 -0.39
CA LEU A 69 11.48 -0.26 0.15
C LEU A 69 12.60 -0.19 -0.89
N LEU A 70 12.33 -0.60 -2.13
CA LEU A 70 13.29 -0.46 -3.24
C LEU A 70 13.60 1.01 -3.54
N VAL A 71 12.59 1.88 -3.47
CA VAL A 71 12.78 3.33 -3.63
C VAL A 71 13.59 3.89 -2.46
N LEU A 72 13.30 3.49 -1.22
CA LEU A 72 14.04 3.92 -0.03
C LEU A 72 15.51 3.48 -0.04
N LYS A 73 15.79 2.24 -0.46
CA LYS A 73 17.15 1.72 -0.62
C LYS A 73 17.89 2.41 -1.76
N GLY A 74 17.17 2.85 -2.79
CA GLY A 74 17.70 3.51 -3.97
C GLY A 74 17.84 5.03 -3.86
N SER A 75 17.19 5.69 -2.91
CA SER A 75 17.15 7.15 -2.80
C SER A 75 17.97 7.69 -1.62
N THR A 76 18.79 8.72 -1.89
CA THR A 76 19.39 9.55 -0.85
C THR A 76 18.33 10.47 -0.22
N SER A 77 18.51 10.94 1.02
CA SER A 77 17.47 11.76 1.69
C SER A 77 17.10 13.03 0.92
N VAL A 78 18.02 13.54 0.10
CA VAL A 78 17.84 14.72 -0.76
C VAL A 78 16.97 14.41 -1.99
N MET A 79 16.95 13.17 -2.48
CA MET A 79 16.15 12.74 -3.62
C MET A 79 14.71 12.33 -3.28
N ARG A 80 14.34 12.29 -1.98
CA ARG A 80 12.99 11.91 -1.53
C ARG A 80 11.98 13.02 -1.81
N GLY A 81 11.52 13.06 -3.06
CA GLY A 81 10.46 13.96 -3.51
C GLY A 81 9.11 13.71 -2.84
N MET A 82 8.18 14.65 -3.01
CA MET A 82 6.82 14.61 -2.43
C MET A 82 6.06 13.32 -2.80
N VAL A 83 6.27 12.82 -4.03
CA VAL A 83 5.64 11.58 -4.54
C VAL A 83 6.05 10.34 -3.74
N GLN A 84 7.32 10.24 -3.34
CA GLN A 84 7.80 9.11 -2.54
C GLN A 84 7.22 9.12 -1.13
N LYS A 85 7.08 10.32 -0.53
CA LYS A 85 6.40 10.50 0.77
C LYS A 85 4.92 10.13 0.69
N LEU A 86 4.24 10.56 -0.38
CA LEU A 86 2.83 10.25 -0.60
C LEU A 86 2.60 8.74 -0.79
N GLY A 87 3.45 8.10 -1.59
CA GLY A 87 3.42 6.64 -1.79
C GLY A 87 3.60 5.88 -0.48
N PHE A 88 4.55 6.30 0.37
CA PHE A 88 4.79 5.72 1.69
C PHE A 88 3.59 5.91 2.64
N LEU A 89 2.98 7.09 2.64
CA LEU A 89 1.80 7.38 3.44
C LEU A 89 0.61 6.47 3.03
N LEU A 90 0.37 6.33 1.72
CA LEU A 90 -0.71 5.48 1.20
C LEU A 90 -0.48 4.00 1.54
N THR A 91 0.76 3.53 1.49
CA THR A 91 1.09 2.15 1.90
C THR A 91 0.87 1.95 3.40
N LEU A 92 1.27 2.92 4.23
CA LEU A 92 1.06 2.87 5.67
C LEU A 92 -0.43 2.84 6.05
N ILE A 93 -1.26 3.62 5.36
CA ILE A 93 -2.72 3.59 5.54
C ILE A 93 -3.27 2.22 5.14
N ALA A 94 -2.84 1.69 3.99
CA ALA A 94 -3.29 0.40 3.50
C ALA A 94 -2.88 -0.75 4.44
N ASP A 95 -1.68 -0.70 5.05
CA ASP A 95 -1.25 -1.64 6.08
C ASP A 95 -2.15 -1.59 7.31
N ALA A 96 -2.50 -0.39 7.81
CA ALA A 96 -3.41 -0.25 8.93
C ALA A 96 -4.81 -0.82 8.62
N CYS A 97 -5.30 -0.62 7.39
CA CYS A 97 -6.55 -1.20 6.92
C CYS A 97 -6.50 -2.73 6.89
N ILE A 98 -5.40 -3.33 6.42
CA ILE A 98 -5.21 -4.79 6.46
C ILE A 98 -5.26 -5.30 7.89
N VAL A 99 -4.53 -4.67 8.82
CA VAL A 99 -4.50 -5.10 10.22
C VAL A 99 -5.89 -5.09 10.84
N LEU A 100 -6.67 -4.04 10.59
CA LEU A 100 -8.07 -3.94 11.04
C LEU A 100 -8.95 -5.05 10.46
N ILE A 101 -8.85 -5.28 9.14
CA ILE A 101 -9.62 -6.31 8.44
C ILE A 101 -9.26 -7.72 8.95
N VAL A 102 -7.97 -7.99 9.13
CA VAL A 102 -7.48 -9.29 9.61
C VAL A 102 -7.91 -9.50 11.06
N ALA A 103 -7.74 -8.51 11.94
CA ALA A 103 -8.15 -8.61 13.34
C ALA A 103 -9.65 -8.93 13.45
N MET A 104 -10.51 -8.16 12.77
CA MET A 104 -11.97 -8.35 12.82
C MET A 104 -12.45 -9.66 12.20
N ARG A 105 -11.67 -10.28 11.31
CA ARG A 105 -12.03 -11.60 10.76
C ARG A 105 -11.77 -12.74 11.75
N PHE A 106 -10.87 -12.54 12.72
CA PHE A 106 -10.50 -13.55 13.71
C PHE A 106 -11.18 -13.37 15.08
N PHE A 107 -11.92 -12.27 15.28
CA PHE A 107 -12.82 -12.04 16.43
C PHE A 107 -14.26 -12.37 16.06
#